data_AF-A0A401Z9D6-F1
#
_entry.id   AF-A0A401Z9D6-F1
#
_cell.length_a   1.000
_cell.length_b   1.000
_cell.length_c   1.000
_cell.angle_alpha   90.00
_cell.angle_beta   90.00
_cell.angle_gamma   90.00
#
_symmetry.space_group_name_H-M   'P 1'
#
loop_
_entity.id
_entity.type
_entity.pdbx_description
1 polymer ?
#
loop_
_entity_poly.entity_id
_entity_poly.type
_entity_poly.pdbx_seq_one_letter_code
_entity_poly.pdbx_strand_id
1 'polypeptide(L)'
;MKEEKIALANAFAVTVAILWTVCSLVVAIFPAFALDVTTWWMHGLTVMGTWHLTWGNFFLGGIVLVVIAWLSAYLFGWCWETFSGKRIALHRQGSLREA
;
A
#
# COMPACT_ATOMS: atom_id res chain seq x y z
N MET A 1 12.54 9.24 -14.03
CA MET A 1 11.84 8.21 -13.25
C MET A 1 11.22 8.68 -11.91
N LYS A 2 11.47 9.90 -11.41
CA LYS A 2 10.76 10.42 -10.21
C LYS A 2 9.23 10.38 -10.41
N GLU A 3 8.79 10.83 -11.58
CA GLU A 3 7.38 10.80 -12.00
C GLU A 3 6.79 9.38 -12.02
N GLU A 4 7.56 8.38 -12.47
CA GLU A 4 7.08 6.98 -12.55
C GLU A 4 6.82 6.37 -11.16
N LYS A 5 7.66 6.68 -10.16
CA LYS A 5 7.43 6.18 -8.79
C LYS A 5 6.24 6.86 -8.11
N ILE A 6 6.05 8.15 -8.35
CA ILE A 6 4.91 8.90 -7.79
C ILE A 6 3.61 8.43 -8.44
N ALA A 7 3.61 8.20 -9.76
CA ALA A 7 2.47 7.59 -10.45
C ALA A 7 2.14 6.20 -9.88
N LEU A 8 3.15 5.36 -9.65
CA LEU A 8 2.97 4.05 -9.03
C LEU A 8 2.40 4.16 -7.60
N ALA A 9 2.93 5.08 -6.80
CA ALA A 9 2.47 5.28 -5.43
C ALA A 9 1.02 5.79 -5.37
N ASN A 10 0.65 6.72 -6.26
CA ASN A 10 -0.72 7.22 -6.38
C ASN A 10 -1.69 6.12 -6.84
N ALA A 11 -1.29 5.31 -7.83
CA ALA A 11 -2.10 4.19 -8.29
C ALA A 11 -2.34 3.17 -7.15
N PHE A 12 -1.31 2.86 -6.36
CA PHE A 12 -1.44 2.01 -5.19
C PHE A 12 -2.35 2.60 -4.12
N ALA A 13 -2.19 3.89 -3.80
CA ALA A 13 -3.04 4.58 -2.83
C ALA A 13 -4.53 4.51 -3.21
N VAL A 14 -4.87 4.81 -4.47
CA VAL A 14 -6.26 4.75 -4.95
C VAL A 14 -6.78 3.30 -4.93
N THR A 15 -5.98 2.35 -5.41
CA THR A 15 -6.36 0.93 -5.42
C THR A 15 -6.66 0.43 -4.01
N VAL A 16 -5.80 0.76 -3.05
CA VAL A 16 -5.95 0.36 -1.65
C VAL A 16 -7.12 1.09 -0.98
N ALA A 17 -7.40 2.35 -1.33
CA ALA A 17 -8.59 3.06 -0.82
C ALA A 17 -9.89 2.40 -1.28
N ILE A 18 -9.96 1.97 -2.54
CA ILE A 18 -11.11 1.23 -3.09
C ILE A 18 -11.23 -0.11 -2.38
N LEU A 19 -10.13 -0.86 -2.27
CA LEU A 19 -10.10 -2.15 -1.59
C LEU A 19 -10.53 -2.03 -0.12
N TRP A 20 -10.03 -1.04 0.61
CA TRP A 20 -10.43 -0.77 2.00
C TRP A 20 -11.94 -0.58 2.14
N THR A 21 -12.54 0.18 1.22
CA THR A 21 -13.98 0.45 1.21
C THR A 21 -14.77 -0.84 0.99
N VAL A 22 -14.35 -1.66 0.03
CA VAL A 22 -14.98 -2.96 -0.25
C VAL A 22 -14.81 -3.91 0.93
N CYS A 23 -13.62 -4.03 1.50
CA CYS A 23 -13.35 -4.87 2.67
C CYS A 23 -14.20 -4.44 3.88
N SER A 24 -14.35 -3.13 4.10
CA SER A 24 -15.19 -2.61 5.19
C SER A 24 -16.67 -2.92 4.98
N LEU A 25 -17.16 -2.89 3.73
CA LEU A 25 -18.51 -3.33 3.41
C LEU A 25 -18.71 -4.83 3.69
N VAL A 26 -17.71 -5.66 3.34
CA VAL A 26 -17.74 -7.10 3.66
C VAL A 26 -17.75 -7.33 5.17
N VAL A 27 -16.97 -6.59 5.95
CA VAL A 27 -17.00 -6.67 7.43
C VAL A 27 -18.39 -6.32 7.98
N ALA A 28 -19.05 -5.31 7.40
CA ALA A 28 -20.38 -4.89 7.85
C ALA A 28 -21.49 -5.91 7.56
N ILE A 29 -21.40 -6.62 6.42
CA ILE A 29 -22.44 -7.57 5.97
C ILE A 29 -22.14 -9.01 6.43
N PHE A 30 -20.85 -9.41 6.41
CA PHE A 30 -20.39 -10.79 6.64
C PHE A 30 -19.23 -10.84 7.65
N PRO A 31 -19.47 -10.50 8.93
CA PRO A 31 -18.41 -10.36 9.94
C PRO A 31 -17.66 -11.67 10.21
N ALA A 32 -18.34 -12.82 10.20
CA ALA A 32 -17.69 -14.12 10.43
C ALA A 32 -16.68 -14.46 9.32
N PHE A 33 -17.07 -14.26 8.06
CA PHE A 33 -16.18 -14.46 6.91
C PHE A 33 -14.99 -13.50 6.95
N ALA A 34 -15.22 -12.24 7.32
CA ALA A 34 -14.14 -11.25 7.44
C ALA A 34 -13.11 -11.63 8.53
N LEU A 35 -13.56 -12.23 9.63
CA LEU A 35 -12.67 -12.75 10.66
C LEU A 35 -11.81 -13.91 10.13
N ASP A 36 -12.38 -14.87 9.41
CA ASP A 36 -11.63 -15.98 8.81
C ASP A 36 -10.53 -15.49 7.86
N VAL A 37 -10.88 -14.54 6.97
CA VAL A 37 -9.92 -13.91 6.05
C VAL A 37 -8.80 -13.21 6.83
N THR A 38 -9.15 -12.48 7.89
CA THR A 38 -8.19 -11.79 8.74
C THR A 38 -7.24 -12.78 9.41
N THR A 39 -7.74 -13.91 9.91
CA THR A 39 -6.92 -14.98 10.50
C THR A 39 -5.93 -15.55 9.47
N TRP A 40 -6.31 -15.71 8.21
CA TRP A 40 -5.39 -16.18 7.16
C TRP A 40 -4.25 -15.20 6.91
N TRP A 41 -4.55 -13.90 6.85
CA TRP A 41 -3.54 -12.87 6.61
C TRP A 41 -2.66 -12.59 7.83
N MET A 42 -3.19 -12.79 9.03
CA MET A 42 -2.49 -12.56 10.30
C MET A 42 -1.78 -13.81 10.82
N HIS A 43 -1.38 -14.74 9.93
CA HIS A 43 -0.63 -15.95 10.28
C HIS A 43 -1.28 -16.80 11.40
N GLY A 44 -2.61 -16.85 11.45
CA GLY A 44 -3.34 -17.66 12.43
C GLY A 44 -3.56 -17.00 13.80
N LEU A 45 -3.30 -15.70 13.95
CA LEU A 45 -3.64 -14.98 15.19
C LEU A 45 -5.16 -14.99 15.43
N THR A 46 -5.58 -15.59 16.54
CA THR A 46 -6.99 -15.73 16.95
C THR A 46 -7.47 -14.68 17.95
N VAL A 47 -6.59 -13.79 18.42
CA VAL A 47 -6.85 -12.83 19.51
C VAL A 47 -7.47 -11.51 19.03
N MET A 48 -8.23 -11.54 17.95
CA MET A 48 -9.04 -10.40 17.52
C MET A 48 -10.32 -10.47 18.35
N GLY A 49 -10.40 -9.70 19.45
CA GLY A 49 -11.59 -9.66 20.31
C GLY A 49 -12.87 -9.23 19.57
N THR A 50 -13.92 -8.83 20.29
CA THR A 50 -15.14 -8.33 19.64
C THR A 50 -14.86 -6.99 18.95
N TRP A 51 -14.51 -7.05 17.65
CA TRP A 51 -14.27 -5.87 16.83
C TRP A 51 -15.57 -5.39 16.19
N HIS A 52 -15.89 -4.11 16.41
CA HIS A 52 -17.03 -3.45 15.78
C HIS A 52 -16.53 -2.40 14.78
N LEU A 53 -17.05 -2.46 13.55
CA LEU A 53 -16.80 -1.43 12.55
C LEU A 53 -17.50 -0.13 12.97
N THR A 54 -16.72 0.86 13.34
CA THR A 54 -17.19 2.22 13.63
C THR A 54 -16.72 3.18 12.53
N TRP A 55 -17.39 4.32 12.39
CA TRP A 55 -16.94 5.37 11.47
C TRP A 55 -15.51 5.83 11.78
N GLY A 56 -15.15 5.94 13.06
CA GLY A 56 -13.79 6.31 13.49
C GLY A 56 -12.74 5.33 12.99
N ASN A 57 -12.96 4.03 13.21
CA ASN A 57 -12.00 3.00 12.79
C ASN A 57 -11.97 2.83 11.26
N PHE A 58 -13.10 3.05 10.57
CA PHE A 58 -13.16 3.07 9.12
C PHE A 58 -12.27 4.17 8.52
N PHE A 59 -12.42 5.41 8.96
CA PHE A 59 -11.65 6.52 8.40
C PHE A 59 -10.18 6.49 8.82
N LEU A 60 -9.91 6.29 10.12
CA LEU A 60 -8.53 6.25 10.61
C LEU A 60 -7.75 5.05 10.06
N GLY A 61 -8.36 3.86 10.08
CA GLY A 61 -7.75 2.66 9.50
C GLY A 61 -7.50 2.81 8.01
N GLY A 62 -8.46 3.36 7.27
CA GLY A 62 -8.34 3.61 5.84
C GLY A 62 -7.23 4.61 5.50
N ILE A 63 -7.16 5.74 6.19
CA ILE A 63 -6.11 6.75 5.98
C ILE A 63 -4.73 6.14 6.25
N VAL A 64 -4.56 5.47 7.38
CA VAL A 64 -3.29 4.83 7.74
C VAL A 64 -2.89 3.80 6.68
N LEU A 65 -3.81 2.94 6.26
CA LEU A 65 -3.54 1.91 5.26
C LEU A 65 -3.15 2.51 3.90
N VAL A 66 -3.87 3.54 3.43
CA VAL A 66 -3.58 4.23 2.17
C VAL A 66 -2.21 4.89 2.19
N VAL A 67 -1.85 5.56 3.29
CA VAL A 67 -0.53 6.20 3.45
C VAL A 67 0.57 5.14 3.44
N ILE A 68 0.40 4.03 4.16
CA ILE A 68 1.37 2.94 4.17
C ILE A 68 1.52 2.34 2.76
N ALA A 69 0.42 2.08 2.06
CA ALA A 69 0.45 1.54 0.70
C ALA A 69 1.19 2.47 -0.28
N TRP A 70 0.92 3.79 -0.20
CA TRP A 70 1.62 4.79 -0.99
C TRP A 70 3.13 4.75 -0.72
N LEU A 71 3.54 4.75 0.56
CA LEU A 71 4.94 4.71 0.97
C LEU A 71 5.63 3.43 0.52
N SER A 72 4.97 2.27 0.66
CA SER A 72 5.48 0.98 0.22
C SER A 72 5.71 0.95 -1.29
N ALA A 73 4.77 1.46 -2.09
CA ALA A 73 4.89 1.51 -3.54
C ALA A 73 5.99 2.48 -4.00
N TYR A 74 6.11 3.64 -3.35
CA TYR A 74 7.21 4.57 -3.59
C TYR A 74 8.56 3.93 -3.27
N LEU A 75 8.67 3.27 -2.12
CA LEU A 75 9.88 2.56 -1.69
C LEU A 75 10.22 1.43 -2.66
N PHE A 76 9.24 0.66 -3.10
CA PHE A 76 9.42 -0.39 -4.10
C PHE A 76 9.99 0.17 -5.41
N GLY A 77 9.39 1.25 -5.94
CA GLY A 77 9.92 1.93 -7.13
C GLY A 77 11.34 2.44 -6.92
N TRP A 78 11.68 2.89 -5.71
CA TRP A 78 13.04 3.28 -5.35
C TRP A 78 14.02 2.10 -5.34
N CYS A 79 13.65 0.97 -4.73
CA CYS A 79 14.45 -0.24 -4.74
C CYS A 79 14.66 -0.75 -6.18
N TRP A 80 13.59 -0.81 -6.98
CA TRP A 80 13.63 -1.30 -8.36
C TRP A 80 14.66 -0.54 -9.19
N GLU A 81 14.72 0.78 -9.09
CA GLU A 81 15.72 1.59 -9.80
C GLU A 81 17.14 1.38 -9.32
N THR A 82 17.33 1.20 -8.01
CA THR A 82 18.66 0.95 -7.44
C THR A 82 19.21 -0.37 -7.95
N PHE A 83 18.39 -1.43 -7.98
CA PHE A 83 18.82 -2.76 -8.40
C PHE A 83 18.83 -2.96 -9.93
N SER A 84 18.03 -2.21 -10.69
CA SER A 84 18.03 -2.29 -12.16
C SER A 84 19.18 -1.52 -12.83
N GLY A 85 20.08 -0.90 -12.07
CA GLY A 85 21.22 -0.15 -12.62
C GLY A 85 20.85 1.14 -13.35
N LYS A 86 19.55 1.46 -13.50
CA LYS A 86 19.05 2.71 -14.12
C LYS A 86 19.65 3.95 -13.47
N ARG A 87 19.87 3.91 -12.14
CA ARG A 87 20.44 5.03 -11.39
C ARG A 87 21.91 5.32 -11.76
N ILE A 88 22.69 4.28 -12.07
CA ILE A 88 24.10 4.40 -12.50
C ILE A 88 24.18 4.94 -13.94
N ALA A 89 23.30 4.46 -14.83
CA ALA A 89 23.23 4.91 -16.21
C ALA A 89 22.88 6.41 -16.33
N LEU A 90 21.96 6.91 -15.50
CA LEU A 90 21.57 8.32 -15.47
C LEU A 90 22.69 9.23 -14.95
N HIS A 91 23.42 8.81 -13.91
CA HIS A 91 24.59 9.56 -13.43
C HIS A 91 25.69 9.67 -14.49
N ARG A 92 25.94 8.59 -15.25
CA ARG A 92 26.90 8.58 -16.35
C ARG A 92 26.47 9.49 -17.51
N GLN A 93 25.18 9.51 -17.87
CA GLN A 93 24.67 10.42 -18.91
C GLN A 93 24.71 11.89 -18.48
N GLY A 94 24.45 12.22 -17.21
CA GLY A 94 24.59 13.58 -16.70
C GLY A 94 26.03 14.10 -16.85
N SER A 95 26.99 13.29 -16.40
CA SER A 95 28.43 13.59 -16.51
C SER A 95 28.91 13.78 -17.97
N LEU A 96 28.31 13.10 -18.94
CA LEU A 96 28.66 13.24 -20.37
C LEU A 96 28.03 14.45 -21.06
N ARG A 97 27.01 15.08 -20.45
CA ARG A 97 26.37 16.30 -21.00
C ARG A 97 27.00 17.59 -20.45
N GLU A 98 27.78 17.46 -19.38
CA GLU A 98 28.47 18.56 -18.71
C GLU A 98 29.97 18.65 -19.09
N ALA A 99 30.45 17.71 -19.92
CA ALA A 99 31.79 17.68 -20.51
C ALA A 99 31.73 18.09 -21.99
#